data_AF-A0A371B9C8-F1
#
_entry.id   AF-A0A371B9C8-F1
#
_cell.length_a   1.000
_cell.length_b   1.000
_cell.length_c   1.000
_cell.angle_alpha   90.00
_cell.angle_beta   90.00
_cell.angle_gamma   90.00
#
_symmetry.space_group_name_H-M   'P 1'
#
loop_
_entity.id
_entity.type
_entity.pdbx_description
1 polymer ?
#
loop_
_entity_poly.entity_id
_entity_poly.type
_entity_poly.pdbx_seq_one_letter_code
_entity_poly.pdbx_strand_id
1 'polypeptide(L)' 'MRRVLALALVVGTAAVAALPASAQTQRGTEVAQASRQRIIVTPGRTTPGPNAKRECRARLVEQYRPSGTVIVPVMHCWWQ' A
#
# COMPACT_ATOMS: atom_id res chain seq x y z
N MET A 1 15.29 -55.81 15.43
CA MET A 1 16.66 -56.37 15.34
C MET A 1 17.28 -55.93 14.03
N ARG A 2 18.38 -55.18 14.14
CA ARG A 2 19.14 -54.51 13.07
C ARG A 2 19.90 -55.52 12.23
N ARG A 3 19.68 -55.61 10.91
CA ARG A 3 20.69 -56.01 9.90
C ARG A 3 20.22 -55.64 8.49
N VAL A 4 20.77 -54.59 7.89
CA VAL A 4 21.33 -54.67 6.53
C VAL A 4 22.48 -53.67 6.47
N LEU A 5 23.68 -54.21 6.39
CA LEU A 5 24.93 -53.49 6.20
C LEU A 5 25.07 -53.13 4.72
N ALA A 6 25.52 -51.89 4.51
CA ALA A 6 26.38 -51.39 3.43
C ALA A 6 26.52 -52.24 2.16
N LEU A 7 26.10 -51.68 1.02
CA LEU A 7 26.81 -51.90 -0.23
C LEU A 7 27.20 -50.58 -0.89
N ALA A 8 28.45 -50.60 -1.33
CA ALA A 8 29.23 -49.61 -2.02
C ALA A 8 28.53 -48.96 -3.22
N LEU A 9 28.92 -47.73 -3.55
CA LEU A 9 29.70 -47.48 -4.76
C LEU A 9 30.16 -46.01 -4.80
N VAL A 10 31.47 -45.82 -4.72
CA VAL A 10 32.17 -44.58 -5.03
C VAL A 10 32.57 -44.66 -6.51
N VAL A 11 31.87 -43.93 -7.37
CA VAL A 11 32.28 -43.48 -8.71
C VAL A 11 31.34 -42.30 -9.00
N GLY A 12 31.69 -41.10 -9.43
CA GLY A 12 32.91 -40.51 -9.95
C GLY A 12 32.46 -39.27 -10.73
N THR A 13 33.14 -38.14 -10.52
CA THR A 13 33.29 -36.99 -11.43
C THR A 13 32.05 -36.33 -12.05
N ALA A 14 31.80 -35.07 -11.68
CA ALA A 14 31.79 -33.95 -12.64
C ALA A 14 31.84 -32.62 -11.89
N ALA A 15 32.89 -31.85 -12.16
CA ALA A 15 33.00 -30.45 -11.77
C ALA A 15 31.83 -29.66 -12.38
N VAL A 16 30.96 -29.10 -11.55
CA VAL A 16 30.11 -27.99 -11.96
C VAL A 16 30.66 -26.75 -11.28
N ALA A 17 31.19 -25.87 -12.13
CA ALA A 17 31.79 -24.61 -11.79
C ALA A 17 30.96 -23.84 -10.77
N ALA A 18 31.66 -23.22 -9.83
CA ALA A 18 31.16 -22.16 -8.98
C ALA A 18 30.59 -21.04 -9.86
N LEU A 19 29.29 -21.09 -10.12
CA LEU A 19 28.52 -19.92 -10.46
C LEU A 19 28.25 -19.20 -9.14
N PRO A 20 28.59 -17.92 -8.97
CA PRO A 20 28.02 -17.17 -7.87
C PRO A 20 26.51 -17.22 -8.08
N ALA A 21 25.81 -17.87 -7.17
CA ALA A 21 24.38 -17.68 -7.03
C ALA A 21 24.22 -16.18 -6.81
N SER A 22 23.86 -15.46 -7.87
CA SER A 22 23.53 -14.04 -7.79
C SER A 22 22.42 -13.94 -6.76
N ALA A 23 22.80 -13.48 -5.57
CA ALA A 23 21.92 -13.26 -4.45
C ALA A 23 20.74 -12.45 -4.97
N GLN A 24 19.55 -13.06 -5.01
CA GLN A 24 18.32 -12.37 -5.32
C GLN A 24 18.17 -11.26 -4.29
N THR A 25 18.47 -10.04 -4.73
CA THR A 25 18.23 -8.82 -3.99
C THR A 25 16.75 -8.82 -3.66
N GLN A 26 16.40 -8.96 -2.37
CA GLN A 26 15.04 -8.81 -1.87
C GLN A 26 14.60 -7.34 -1.96
N ARG A 27 14.57 -6.77 -3.17
CA ARG A 27 14.00 -5.45 -3.46
C ARG A 27 12.50 -5.63 -3.70
N GLY A 28 11.78 -6.04 -2.67
CA GLY A 28 10.36 -6.35 -2.80
C GLY A 28 9.48 -5.86 -1.65
N THR A 29 10.06 -5.48 -0.51
CA THR A 29 9.28 -5.17 0.70
C THR A 29 9.65 -3.88 1.40
N GLU A 30 10.68 -3.15 0.97
CA GLU A 30 11.06 -1.89 1.63
C GLU A 30 10.14 -0.70 1.30
N VAL A 31 9.41 -0.74 0.18
CA VAL A 31 8.54 0.40 -0.22
C VAL A 31 7.12 0.29 0.34
N ALA A 32 6.68 -0.90 0.79
CA ALA A 32 5.33 -1.08 1.36
C ALA A 32 5.18 -0.49 2.77
N GLN A 33 6.28 -0.09 3.41
CA GLN A 33 6.31 0.50 4.73
C GLN A 33 6.84 1.93 4.72
N ALA A 34 6.58 2.68 3.64
CA ALA A 34 6.46 4.13 3.78
C ALA A 34 5.42 4.37 4.87
N SER A 35 5.89 4.74 6.06
CA SER A 35 5.11 5.11 7.24
C SER A 35 3.76 5.63 6.80
N ARG A 36 2.69 4.84 6.99
CA ARG A 36 1.32 5.31 6.78
C ARG A 36 1.19 6.57 7.60
N GLN A 37 1.24 7.73 6.94
CA GLN A 37 1.09 9.02 7.61
C GLN A 37 -0.25 8.94 8.33
N ARG A 38 -0.20 8.83 9.65
CA ARG A 38 -1.40 8.84 10.48
C ARG A 38 -1.91 10.26 10.45
N ILE A 39 -2.93 10.51 9.64
CA ILE A 39 -3.66 11.78 9.66
C ILE A 39 -4.37 11.85 11.01
N ILE A 40 -3.84 12.65 11.93
CA ILE A 40 -4.48 12.91 13.23
C ILE A 40 -5.59 13.92 12.98
N VAL A 41 -6.83 13.43 12.83
CA VAL A 41 -8.01 14.28 12.79
C VAL A 41 -8.29 14.75 14.22
N THR A 42 -7.74 15.91 14.58
CA THR A 42 -8.11 16.57 15.83
C THR A 42 -9.53 17.11 15.66
N PRO A 43 -10.52 16.66 16.44
CA PRO A 43 -11.86 17.21 16.34
C PRO A 43 -11.78 18.71 16.62
N GLY A 44 -12.23 19.52 15.65
CA GLY A 44 -12.40 20.95 15.87
C GLY A 44 -13.31 21.20 17.06
N ARG A 45 -13.28 22.43 17.60
CA ARG A 45 -13.93 22.90 18.84
C ARG A 45 -15.42 22.56 19.05
N THR A 46 -16.08 21.96 18.07
CA THR A 46 -17.46 21.49 18.13
C THR A 46 -17.48 20.02 17.75
N THR A 47 -17.28 19.13 18.72
CA THR A 47 -17.55 17.71 18.52
C THR A 47 -19.05 17.58 18.20
N PRO A 48 -19.42 16.98 17.05
CA PRO A 48 -20.83 16.79 16.70
C PRO A 48 -21.52 15.95 17.80
N GLY A 49 -22.76 16.27 18.13
CA GLY A 49 -23.52 15.51 19.13
C GLY A 49 -23.72 14.03 18.72
N PRO A 50 -24.21 13.17 19.64
CA PRO A 50 -24.30 11.72 19.40
C PRO A 50 -25.10 11.31 18.15
N ASN A 51 -26.04 12.17 17.73
CA ASN A 51 -26.90 11.93 16.56
C ASN A 51 -26.56 12.83 15.38
N ALA A 52 -25.42 13.53 15.42
CA ALA A 52 -25.07 14.47 14.38
C ALA A 52 -24.79 13.74 13.06
N LYS A 53 -25.46 14.17 12.01
CA LYS A 53 -25.28 13.67 10.65
C LYS A 53 -24.47 14.68 9.85
N ARG A 54 -23.64 14.15 8.95
CA ARG A 54 -22.91 15.00 7.99
C ARG A 54 -23.83 15.25 6.80
N GLU A 55 -24.38 16.43 6.72
CA GLU A 55 -25.17 16.86 5.57
C GLU A 55 -24.28 17.55 4.55
N CYS A 56 -24.50 17.26 3.28
CA CYS A 56 -23.74 17.85 2.17
C CYS A 56 -24.69 18.31 1.06
N ARG A 57 -24.45 19.50 0.53
CA ARG A 57 -25.13 20.02 -0.66
C ARG A 57 -24.12 20.29 -1.76
N ALA A 58 -24.37 19.72 -2.93
CA ALA A 58 -23.59 19.94 -4.14
C ALA A 58 -24.35 20.85 -5.11
N ARG A 59 -23.62 21.67 -5.85
CA ARG A 59 -24.15 22.45 -6.98
C ARG A 59 -23.07 22.63 -8.04
N LEU A 60 -23.53 22.84 -9.27
CA LEU A 60 -22.65 23.22 -10.37
C LEU A 60 -22.52 24.74 -10.39
N VAL A 61 -21.31 25.23 -10.59
CA VAL A 61 -21.01 26.66 -10.72
C VAL A 61 -20.12 26.91 -11.92
N GLU A 62 -20.27 28.06 -12.52
CA GLU A 62 -19.34 28.53 -13.54
C GLU A 62 -18.06 29.03 -12.89
N GLN A 63 -16.92 28.56 -13.38
CA GLN A 63 -15.59 29.02 -13.01
C GLN A 63 -14.92 29.62 -14.25
N TYR A 64 -14.52 30.89 -14.15
CA TYR A 64 -13.78 31.57 -15.21
C TYR A 64 -12.29 31.21 -15.15
N ARG A 65 -11.77 30.55 -16.20
CA ARG A 65 -10.34 30.28 -16.40
C ARG A 65 -9.81 31.01 -17.64
N PRO A 66 -8.49 31.21 -17.77
CA PRO A 66 -7.89 31.78 -18.98
C PRO A 66 -8.23 31.02 -20.27
N SER A 67 -8.49 29.71 -20.17
CA SER A 67 -8.88 28.86 -21.30
C SER A 67 -10.38 28.88 -21.62
N GLY A 68 -11.19 29.61 -20.85
CA GLY A 68 -12.65 29.67 -20.98
C GLY A 68 -13.40 29.35 -19.69
N THR A 69 -14.71 29.55 -19.74
CA THR A 69 -15.63 29.23 -18.63
C THR A 69 -15.89 27.73 -18.57
N VAL A 70 -15.76 27.13 -17.39
CA VAL A 70 -16.02 25.71 -17.16
C VAL A 70 -17.02 25.54 -16.03
N ILE A 71 -17.93 24.58 -16.17
CA ILE A 71 -18.86 24.21 -15.10
C ILE A 71 -18.16 23.23 -14.15
N VAL A 72 -18.01 23.60 -12.88
CA VAL A 72 -17.35 22.78 -11.85
C VAL A 72 -18.30 22.47 -10.69
N PRO A 73 -18.21 21.27 -10.09
CA PRO A 73 -18.97 20.95 -8.89
C PRO A 73 -18.34 21.62 -7.67
N VAL A 74 -19.17 22.29 -6.87
CA VAL A 74 -18.80 22.73 -5.52
C VAL A 74 -19.69 22.05 -4.50
N MET A 75 -19.10 21.65 -3.38
CA MET A 75 -19.78 20.94 -2.30
C MET A 75 -19.56 21.67 -0.98
N HIS A 76 -20.64 21.86 -0.23
CA HIS A 76 -20.60 22.39 1.12
C HIS A 76 -21.19 21.36 2.07
N CYS A 77 -20.48 21.04 3.15
CA CYS A 77 -20.91 20.07 4.15
C CYS A 77 -20.89 20.67 5.55
N TRP A 78 -21.87 20.30 6.37
CA TRP A 78 -21.98 20.71 7.77
C TRP A 78 -22.46 19.54 8.63
N TRP A 79 -22.39 19.71 9.95
CA TRP A 79 -22.98 18.79 10.91
C TRP A 79 -24.35 19.32 11.31
N GLN A 80 -25.36 18.45 11.33
CA GLN A 80 -26.73 18.73 11.77
C GLN A 80 -27.19 17.68 12.78
#